data_AF-A0AAE7A760-F1
#
_entry.id   AF-A0AAE7A760-F1
#
_cell.length_a   1.000
_cell.length_b   1.000
_cell.length_c   1.000
_cell.angle_alpha   90.00
_cell.angle_beta   90.00
_cell.angle_gamma   90.00
#
_symmetry.space_group_name_H-M   'P 1'
#
loop_
_entity.id
_entity.type
_entity.pdbx_description
1 polymer ?
#
loop_
_entity_poly.entity_id
_entity_poly.type
_entity_poly.pdbx_seq_one_letter_code
_entity_poly.pdbx_strand_id
1 'polypeptide(L)'
;MKLFGRSVAMIGLVSSIVSLLGWYSITPSDIWRRIYSPNNSLTDVTEAASVEGVKYAKPSSENVVAKVMTRAPLDDATAITERYFLFSMVSPFKPFAMDTIFRGDGCRFVGKGKGLSDDKRYGFIDIVGISCVDDRGVAYKLDAPVTGRLGFVTNVGDFASESVNVVLDDEDHTLRQSDNVLIRFDLPIVALTEIGRTR
;
A
#
# COMPACT_ATOMS: atom_id res chain seq x y z
N MET A 1 -10.88 -40.00 -14.66
CA MET A 1 -10.56 -38.93 -13.69
C MET A 1 -9.34 -38.16 -14.19
N LYS A 2 -9.53 -36.93 -14.67
CA LYS A 2 -8.55 -35.82 -14.70
C LYS A 2 -9.16 -34.66 -15.49
N LEU A 3 -9.81 -33.75 -14.77
CA LEU A 3 -10.31 -32.47 -15.30
C LEU A 3 -10.46 -31.50 -14.12
N PHE A 4 -9.34 -31.06 -13.55
CA PHE A 4 -9.29 -29.89 -12.67
C PHE A 4 -7.91 -29.28 -12.78
N GLY A 5 -7.78 -28.25 -13.62
CA GLY A 5 -6.49 -27.60 -13.84
C GLY A 5 -6.56 -26.38 -14.74
N ARG A 6 -7.68 -25.64 -14.76
CA ARG A 6 -7.79 -24.40 -15.54
C ARG A 6 -8.63 -23.26 -14.93
N SER A 7 -9.22 -23.43 -13.74
CA SER A 7 -10.16 -22.41 -13.21
C SER A 7 -9.57 -21.38 -12.22
N VAL A 8 -8.28 -21.43 -11.90
CA VAL A 8 -7.69 -20.52 -10.89
C VAL A 8 -7.15 -19.22 -11.50
N ALA A 9 -6.74 -19.23 -12.77
CA ALA A 9 -6.13 -18.06 -13.41
C ALA A 9 -7.14 -16.99 -13.86
N MET A 10 -8.43 -17.35 -14.03
CA MET A 10 -9.44 -16.44 -14.57
C MET A 10 -10.13 -15.59 -13.48
N ILE A 11 -10.00 -15.96 -12.20
CA ILE A 11 -10.58 -15.19 -11.07
C ILE A 11 -9.63 -14.05 -10.64
N GLY A 12 -8.31 -14.23 -10.81
CA GLY A 12 -7.32 -13.20 -10.46
C GLY A 12 -7.38 -11.95 -11.36
N LEU A 13 -7.57 -12.15 -12.67
CA LEU A 13 -7.58 -11.05 -13.66
C LEU A 13 -8.79 -10.10 -13.52
N VAL A 14 -9.94 -10.60 -13.09
CA VAL A 14 -11.15 -9.78 -12.92
C VAL A 14 -11.07 -8.96 -11.63
N SER A 15 -10.46 -9.49 -10.56
CA SER A 15 -10.23 -8.77 -9.30
C SER A 15 -9.29 -7.58 -9.48
N SER A 16 -8.20 -7.76 -10.23
CA SER A 16 -7.19 -6.72 -10.44
C SER A 16 -7.71 -5.52 -11.24
N ILE A 17 -8.60 -5.72 -12.21
CA ILE A 17 -9.17 -4.62 -13.02
C ILE A 17 -10.22 -3.83 -12.24
N VAL A 18 -11.05 -4.50 -11.43
CA VAL A 18 -12.05 -3.85 -10.59
C VAL A 18 -11.40 -3.08 -9.44
N SER A 19 -10.30 -3.60 -8.87
CA SER A 19 -9.52 -2.87 -7.86
C SER A 19 -8.83 -1.64 -8.47
N LEU A 20 -8.25 -1.74 -9.68
CA LEU A 20 -7.68 -0.62 -10.44
C LEU A 20 -8.71 0.49 -10.76
N LEU A 21 -9.96 0.13 -11.10
CA LEU A 21 -11.01 1.12 -11.40
C LEU A 21 -11.55 1.81 -10.14
N GLY A 22 -11.59 1.10 -9.00
CA GLY A 22 -11.83 1.71 -7.70
C GLY A 22 -10.80 2.80 -7.36
N TRP A 23 -9.55 2.66 -7.79
CA TRP A 23 -8.48 3.63 -7.53
C TRP A 23 -8.71 5.01 -8.15
N TYR A 24 -9.26 5.06 -9.36
CA TYR A 24 -9.46 6.33 -10.08
C TYR A 24 -10.54 7.20 -9.43
N SER A 25 -11.42 6.61 -8.60
CA SER A 25 -12.52 7.34 -7.97
C SER A 25 -12.17 8.02 -6.65
N ILE A 26 -11.01 7.69 -6.05
CA ILE A 26 -10.67 8.04 -4.65
C ILE A 26 -9.31 8.74 -4.54
N THR A 27 -8.49 8.68 -5.58
CA THR A 27 -7.26 9.46 -5.67
C THR A 27 -7.62 10.89 -6.08
N PRO A 28 -7.22 11.95 -5.33
CA PRO A 28 -7.24 13.32 -5.83
C PRO A 28 -6.62 13.34 -7.24
N SER A 29 -7.25 14.06 -8.17
CA SER A 29 -6.88 14.10 -9.60
C SER A 29 -5.40 14.37 -9.87
N ASP A 30 -4.71 14.91 -8.88
CA ASP A 30 -3.37 15.47 -8.90
C ASP A 30 -2.32 14.52 -8.31
N ILE A 31 -2.72 13.40 -7.66
CA ILE A 31 -1.76 12.37 -7.22
C ILE A 31 -1.09 11.70 -8.43
N TRP A 32 -1.85 11.43 -9.51
CA TRP A 32 -1.31 10.80 -10.73
C TRP A 32 -0.30 11.66 -11.47
N ARG A 33 -0.39 12.98 -11.34
CA ARG A 33 0.61 13.92 -11.86
C ARG A 33 1.91 13.95 -11.03
N ARG A 34 1.85 13.47 -9.80
CA ARG A 34 2.93 13.57 -8.80
C ARG A 34 3.60 12.22 -8.49
N ILE A 35 3.01 11.12 -8.97
CA ILE A 35 3.60 9.79 -8.90
C ILE A 35 4.59 9.63 -10.05
N TYR A 36 5.85 9.31 -9.71
CA TYR A 36 6.87 9.00 -10.71
C TYR A 36 6.52 7.71 -11.46
N SER A 37 6.83 7.67 -12.77
CA SER A 37 6.52 6.53 -13.63
C SER A 37 7.13 5.25 -13.07
N PRO A 38 6.35 4.19 -12.85
CA PRO A 38 6.85 2.96 -12.26
C PRO A 38 7.70 2.15 -13.27
N ASN A 39 8.71 1.41 -12.78
CA ASN A 39 9.57 0.54 -13.60
C ASN A 39 8.85 -0.77 -14.01
N ASN A 40 7.99 -1.29 -13.13
CA ASN A 40 7.07 -2.39 -13.38
C ASN A 40 5.65 -1.84 -13.53
N SER A 41 4.78 -2.50 -14.30
CA SER A 41 3.39 -2.05 -14.37
C SER A 41 2.71 -2.18 -12.99
N LEU A 42 1.80 -1.26 -12.68
CA LEU A 42 1.06 -1.30 -11.41
C LEU A 42 0.24 -2.60 -11.27
N THR A 43 -0.16 -3.19 -12.40
CA THR A 43 -0.83 -4.49 -12.49
C THR A 43 0.11 -5.60 -12.04
N ASP A 44 1.35 -5.63 -12.53
CA ASP A 44 2.33 -6.67 -12.16
C ASP A 44 2.63 -6.65 -10.65
N VAL A 45 2.78 -5.45 -10.07
CA VAL A 45 3.00 -5.30 -8.62
C VAL A 45 1.79 -5.78 -7.82
N THR A 46 0.58 -5.51 -8.32
CA THR A 46 -0.67 -5.94 -7.70
C THR A 46 -0.82 -7.46 -7.72
N GLU A 47 -0.54 -8.09 -8.86
CA GLU A 47 -0.56 -9.53 -9.00
C GLU A 47 0.49 -10.19 -8.10
N ALA A 48 1.71 -9.66 -8.08
CA ALA A 48 2.78 -10.13 -7.20
C ALA A 48 2.38 -10.03 -5.72
N ALA A 49 1.77 -8.91 -5.31
CA ALA A 49 1.29 -8.72 -3.95
C ALA A 49 0.22 -9.76 -3.56
N SER A 50 -0.71 -10.06 -4.46
CA SER A 50 -1.74 -11.09 -4.26
C SER A 50 -1.15 -12.50 -4.11
N VAL A 51 -0.19 -12.86 -4.97
CA VAL A 51 0.49 -14.17 -4.91
C VAL A 51 1.33 -14.32 -3.64
N GLU A 52 2.08 -13.30 -3.25
CA GLU A 52 2.88 -13.32 -2.02
C GLU A 52 2.02 -13.32 -0.76
N GLY A 53 0.83 -12.71 -0.83
CA GLY A 53 -0.14 -12.63 0.26
C GLY A 53 -0.60 -13.99 0.78
N VAL A 54 -0.53 -15.05 -0.04
CA VAL A 54 -0.87 -16.43 0.35
C VAL A 54 -0.05 -16.94 1.53
N LYS A 55 1.15 -16.37 1.75
CA LYS A 55 2.03 -16.73 2.88
C LYS A 55 1.55 -16.17 4.23
N TYR A 56 0.61 -15.21 4.21
CA TYR A 56 0.13 -14.51 5.40
C TYR A 56 -1.29 -14.94 5.73
N ALA A 57 -1.46 -15.74 6.79
CA ALA A 57 -2.77 -16.27 7.18
C ALA A 57 -3.51 -15.43 8.23
N LYS A 58 -2.77 -14.66 9.04
CA LYS A 58 -3.34 -13.92 10.18
C LYS A 58 -3.61 -12.47 9.80
N PRO A 59 -4.87 -12.01 9.81
CA PRO A 59 -5.17 -10.60 9.63
C PRO A 59 -4.76 -9.78 10.84
N SER A 60 -4.49 -8.50 10.63
CA SER A 60 -4.13 -7.54 11.68
C SER A 60 -4.77 -6.18 11.43
N SER A 61 -5.03 -5.44 12.51
CA SER A 61 -5.42 -4.02 12.51
C SER A 61 -4.25 -3.08 12.82
N GLU A 62 -3.11 -3.62 13.25
CA GLU A 62 -1.96 -2.86 13.76
C GLU A 62 -0.80 -2.83 12.78
N ASN A 63 -0.59 -3.91 12.02
CA ASN A 63 0.55 -4.02 11.13
C ASN A 63 0.13 -4.74 9.85
N VAL A 64 0.61 -4.26 8.70
CA VAL A 64 0.31 -4.83 7.38
C VAL A 64 1.59 -4.91 6.57
N VAL A 65 1.89 -6.08 6.04
CA VAL A 65 2.90 -6.21 4.98
C VAL A 65 2.30 -5.65 3.70
N ALA A 66 3.02 -4.73 3.07
CA ALA A 66 2.62 -4.06 1.85
C ALA A 66 3.77 -4.04 0.84
N LYS A 67 3.43 -3.96 -0.44
CA LYS A 67 4.36 -3.95 -1.55
C LYS A 67 4.46 -2.56 -2.15
N VAL A 68 5.67 -2.08 -2.36
CA VAL A 68 5.94 -0.77 -2.95
C VAL A 68 5.46 -0.75 -4.40
N MET A 69 4.50 0.10 -4.72
CA MET A 69 3.97 0.24 -6.08
C MET A 69 4.58 1.39 -6.86
N THR A 70 4.74 2.52 -6.19
CA THR A 70 5.27 3.74 -6.78
C THR A 70 6.44 4.22 -5.96
N ARG A 71 7.27 5.03 -6.59
CA ARG A 71 8.52 5.53 -6.02
C ARG A 71 8.43 7.05 -5.96
N ALA A 72 9.00 7.60 -4.90
CA ALA A 72 9.20 9.03 -4.75
C ALA A 72 10.60 9.28 -4.16
N PRO A 73 11.28 10.36 -4.57
CA PRO A 73 12.61 10.68 -4.05
C PRO A 73 12.55 11.15 -2.59
N LEU A 74 13.49 10.68 -1.77
CA LEU A 74 13.62 11.06 -0.35
C LEU A 74 14.77 12.05 -0.09
N ASP A 75 15.61 12.37 -1.09
CA ASP A 75 16.70 13.36 -0.93
C ASP A 75 16.23 14.81 -0.87
N ASP A 76 15.30 15.22 -1.74
CA ASP A 76 15.10 16.65 -1.99
C ASP A 76 14.21 17.34 -0.95
N ALA A 77 14.80 18.03 0.03
CA ALA A 77 14.11 18.75 1.13
C ALA A 77 13.18 19.90 0.68
N THR A 78 12.98 20.13 -0.63
CA THR A 78 12.06 21.16 -1.11
C THR A 78 10.61 20.82 -0.74
N ALA A 79 10.00 21.67 0.10
CA ALA A 79 8.63 21.50 0.59
C ALA A 79 7.53 21.61 -0.50
N ILE A 80 7.91 21.87 -1.74
CA ILE A 80 7.01 22.22 -2.84
C ILE A 80 6.45 20.96 -3.52
N THR A 81 7.18 19.85 -3.49
CA THR A 81 6.76 18.56 -4.08
C THR A 81 6.44 17.57 -2.98
N GLU A 82 5.15 17.29 -2.79
CA GLU A 82 4.73 16.24 -1.86
C GLU A 82 5.18 14.86 -2.38
N ARG A 83 5.93 14.13 -1.55
CA ARG A 83 6.56 12.85 -1.91
C ARG A 83 5.63 11.70 -1.57
N TYR A 84 4.80 11.30 -2.51
CA TYR A 84 3.83 10.24 -2.27
C TYR A 84 4.31 8.87 -2.72
N PHE A 85 4.24 7.92 -1.80
CA PHE A 85 4.38 6.50 -2.06
C PHE A 85 3.00 5.86 -2.10
N LEU A 86 2.84 4.89 -2.98
CA LEU A 86 1.68 4.02 -3.01
C LEU A 86 2.13 2.60 -2.68
N PHE A 87 1.36 1.93 -1.83
CA PHE A 87 1.60 0.54 -1.46
C PHE A 87 0.37 -0.32 -1.74
N SER A 88 0.61 -1.54 -2.19
CA SER A 88 -0.40 -2.59 -2.30
C SER A 88 -0.37 -3.45 -1.06
N MET A 89 -1.53 -3.79 -0.50
CA MET A 89 -1.59 -4.80 0.55
C MET A 89 -1.04 -6.14 0.08
N VAL A 90 -0.32 -6.82 0.98
CA VAL A 90 0.15 -8.21 0.80
C VAL A 90 -0.44 -9.09 1.90
N SER A 91 -0.29 -8.72 3.18
CA SER A 91 -0.89 -9.48 4.28
C SER A 91 -2.35 -9.07 4.51
N PRO A 92 -3.24 -10.00 4.92
CA PRO A 92 -4.63 -9.66 5.22
C PRO A 92 -4.77 -8.53 6.25
N PHE A 93 -5.71 -7.63 6.01
CA PHE A 93 -5.99 -6.49 6.88
C PHE A 93 -7.43 -6.59 7.42
N LYS A 94 -7.58 -6.42 8.74
CA LYS A 94 -8.90 -6.44 9.39
C LYS A 94 -8.95 -5.32 10.42
N PRO A 95 -9.67 -4.21 10.14
CA PRO A 95 -9.97 -3.21 11.16
C PRO A 95 -10.68 -3.84 12.36
N PHE A 96 -10.37 -3.37 13.57
CA PHE A 96 -10.75 -4.03 14.82
C PHE A 96 -12.28 -4.21 14.99
N ALA A 97 -13.06 -3.21 14.59
CA ALA A 97 -14.51 -3.17 14.75
C ALA A 97 -15.28 -3.61 13.47
N MET A 98 -14.57 -4.06 12.43
CA MET A 98 -15.20 -4.54 11.18
C MET A 98 -15.15 -6.06 11.09
N ASP A 99 -16.24 -6.66 10.61
CA ASP A 99 -16.27 -8.10 10.31
C ASP A 99 -15.57 -8.45 9.00
N THR A 100 -15.38 -7.46 8.13
CA THR A 100 -14.70 -7.60 6.85
C THR A 100 -13.20 -7.81 7.02
N ILE A 101 -12.67 -8.85 6.35
CA ILE A 101 -11.23 -9.06 6.20
C ILE A 101 -10.86 -8.77 4.76
N PHE A 102 -10.05 -7.74 4.55
CA PHE A 102 -9.48 -7.43 3.25
C PHE A 102 -8.33 -8.40 2.96
N ARG A 103 -8.34 -9.01 1.77
CA ARG A 103 -7.35 -10.02 1.33
C ARG A 103 -6.79 -9.66 -0.04
N GLY A 104 -5.67 -10.30 -0.39
CA GLY A 104 -5.00 -10.07 -1.68
C GLY A 104 -4.65 -8.60 -1.84
N ASP A 105 -5.11 -8.00 -2.93
CA ASP A 105 -4.85 -6.62 -3.30
C ASP A 105 -5.96 -5.63 -2.88
N GLY A 106 -6.86 -6.08 -2.01
CA GLY A 106 -8.07 -5.35 -1.60
C GLY A 106 -7.83 -4.06 -0.81
N CYS A 107 -6.58 -3.70 -0.47
CA CYS A 107 -6.25 -2.41 0.12
C CYS A 107 -5.03 -1.77 -0.53
N ARG A 108 -5.05 -0.43 -0.57
CA ARG A 108 -3.95 0.44 -0.95
C ARG A 108 -3.67 1.43 0.17
N PHE A 109 -2.40 1.77 0.33
CA PHE A 109 -1.93 2.70 1.35
C PHE A 109 -1.18 3.83 0.69
N VAL A 110 -1.44 5.06 1.13
CA VAL A 110 -0.73 6.26 0.69
C VAL A 110 0.26 6.65 1.77
N GLY A 111 1.54 6.68 1.41
CA GLY A 111 2.62 7.18 2.26
C GLY A 111 3.10 8.55 1.81
N LYS A 112 3.51 9.38 2.77
CA LYS A 112 4.17 10.67 2.54
C LYS A 112 5.60 10.60 3.07
N GLY A 113 6.57 10.76 2.17
CA GLY A 113 7.99 10.82 2.52
C GLY A 113 8.30 12.05 3.39
N LYS A 114 9.08 11.83 4.44
CA LYS A 114 9.47 12.84 5.43
C LYS A 114 10.95 13.21 5.34
N GLY A 115 11.75 12.37 4.73
CA GLY A 115 13.18 12.58 4.50
C GLY A 115 13.99 11.32 4.74
N LEU A 116 15.29 11.53 4.92
CA LEU A 116 16.29 10.50 5.16
C LEU A 116 16.95 10.68 6.53
N SER A 117 17.56 9.61 7.03
CA SER A 117 18.53 9.69 8.12
C SER A 117 19.78 10.45 7.68
N ASP A 118 20.58 10.92 8.66
CA ASP A 118 21.83 11.65 8.40
C ASP A 118 22.84 10.84 7.56
N ASP A 119 22.85 9.52 7.73
CA ASP A 119 23.69 8.59 6.97
C ASP A 119 23.07 8.14 5.63
N LYS A 120 21.88 8.65 5.30
CA LYS A 120 21.09 8.34 4.09
C LYS A 120 20.75 6.87 3.86
N ARG A 121 20.95 6.00 4.86
CA ARG A 121 20.62 4.57 4.74
C ARG A 121 19.16 4.26 5.04
N TYR A 122 18.48 5.18 5.72
CA TYR A 122 17.12 5.00 6.16
C TYR A 122 16.22 6.14 5.69
N GLY A 123 15.00 5.79 5.32
CA GLY A 123 13.93 6.70 4.95
C GLY A 123 12.81 6.73 5.98
N PHE A 124 12.17 7.88 6.11
CA PHE A 124 11.01 8.08 6.97
C PHE A 124 9.78 8.34 6.09
N ILE A 125 8.76 7.49 6.22
CA ILE A 125 7.54 7.56 5.42
C ILE A 125 6.33 7.39 6.34
N ASP A 126 5.50 8.41 6.42
CA ASP A 126 4.27 8.42 7.20
C ASP A 126 3.12 7.88 6.34
N ILE A 127 2.29 6.98 6.86
CA ILE A 127 1.05 6.57 6.20
C ILE A 127 -0.03 7.61 6.48
N VAL A 128 -0.57 8.18 5.41
CA VAL A 128 -1.54 9.28 5.47
C VAL A 128 -2.92 8.88 4.94
N GLY A 129 -3.05 7.71 4.33
CA GLY A 129 -4.34 7.23 3.83
C GLY A 129 -4.40 5.73 3.60
N ILE A 130 -5.60 5.19 3.74
CA ILE A 130 -5.97 3.80 3.47
C ILE A 130 -7.19 3.83 2.56
N SER A 131 -7.17 3.03 1.50
CA SER A 131 -8.31 2.81 0.61
C SER A 131 -8.47 1.32 0.38
N CYS A 132 -9.64 0.77 0.66
CA CYS A 132 -9.90 -0.65 0.52
C CYS A 132 -11.18 -0.92 -0.27
N VAL A 133 -11.24 -2.07 -0.92
CA VAL A 133 -12.43 -2.61 -1.57
C VAL A 133 -12.63 -4.03 -1.07
N ASP A 134 -13.83 -4.33 -0.56
CA ASP A 134 -14.18 -5.69 -0.13
C ASP A 134 -14.58 -6.59 -1.32
N ASP A 135 -14.76 -7.87 -1.04
CA ASP A 135 -15.16 -8.89 -2.02
C ASP A 135 -16.56 -8.65 -2.64
N ARG A 136 -17.37 -7.78 -2.03
CA ARG A 136 -18.67 -7.34 -2.52
C ARG A 136 -18.58 -6.08 -3.39
N GLY A 137 -17.38 -5.53 -3.59
CA GLY A 137 -17.14 -4.30 -4.32
C GLY A 137 -17.49 -3.03 -3.55
N VAL A 138 -17.60 -3.09 -2.21
CA VAL A 138 -17.81 -1.91 -1.37
C VAL A 138 -16.47 -1.25 -1.10
N ALA A 139 -16.38 0.05 -1.37
CA ALA A 139 -15.18 0.85 -1.17
C ALA A 139 -15.19 1.53 0.20
N TYR A 140 -14.05 1.51 0.87
CA TYR A 140 -13.83 2.11 2.18
C TYR A 140 -12.58 2.98 2.19
N LYS A 141 -12.55 3.98 3.06
CA LYS A 141 -11.44 4.91 3.20
C LYS A 141 -11.17 5.29 4.66
N LEU A 142 -9.92 5.60 4.95
CA LEU A 142 -9.50 6.34 6.12
C LEU A 142 -8.35 7.27 5.75
N ASP A 143 -8.45 8.54 6.12
CA ASP A 143 -7.38 9.53 5.96
C ASP A 143 -6.81 9.92 7.32
N ALA A 144 -5.53 10.23 7.36
CA ALA A 144 -4.93 10.89 8.52
C ALA A 144 -5.52 12.30 8.71
N PRO A 145 -5.56 12.82 9.95
CA PRO A 145 -5.74 14.24 10.18
C PRO A 145 -4.69 15.05 9.41
N VAL A 146 -5.01 16.31 9.05
CA VAL A 146 -4.17 17.19 8.19
C VAL A 146 -2.70 17.24 8.60
N THR A 147 -2.42 17.25 9.90
CA THR A 147 -1.06 17.32 10.46
C THR A 147 -0.59 16.02 11.09
N GLY A 148 -1.36 14.94 10.95
CA GLY A 148 -1.10 13.65 11.57
C GLY A 148 -0.68 12.58 10.57
N ARG A 149 -0.53 11.37 11.09
CA ARG A 149 -0.37 10.14 10.32
C ARG A 149 -1.24 9.05 10.93
N LEU A 150 -1.49 8.01 10.16
CA LEU A 150 -2.12 6.77 10.64
C LEU A 150 -1.07 5.78 11.17
N GLY A 151 0.18 5.92 10.71
CA GLY A 151 1.28 5.02 10.98
C GLY A 151 2.50 5.37 10.16
N PHE A 152 3.44 4.44 10.06
CA PHE A 152 4.71 4.61 9.35
C PHE A 152 5.15 3.32 8.65
N VAL A 153 6.12 3.46 7.74
CA VAL A 153 6.74 2.34 7.02
C VAL A 153 8.05 1.94 7.69
N THR A 154 8.26 0.64 7.85
CA THR A 154 9.49 0.03 8.37
C THR A 154 9.83 -1.26 7.62
N ASN A 155 10.97 -1.86 7.93
CA ASN A 155 11.40 -3.11 7.32
C ASN A 155 10.51 -4.29 7.80
N VAL A 156 10.26 -5.27 6.93
CA VAL A 156 9.52 -6.48 7.32
C VAL A 156 10.24 -7.20 8.45
N GLY A 157 9.53 -7.44 9.55
CA GLY A 157 10.07 -8.07 10.75
C GLY A 157 10.70 -7.10 11.76
N ASP A 158 10.81 -5.81 11.42
CA ASP A 158 11.24 -4.77 12.35
C ASP A 158 10.02 -4.14 13.04
N PHE A 159 9.91 -4.39 14.35
CA PHE A 159 8.84 -3.84 15.19
C PHE A 159 9.35 -2.78 16.18
N ALA A 160 10.59 -2.33 16.03
CA ALA A 160 11.19 -1.31 16.89
C ALA A 160 11.42 0.00 16.14
N SER A 161 11.81 -0.05 14.88
CA SER A 161 12.22 1.13 14.12
C SER A 161 11.04 1.80 13.39
N GLU A 162 11.05 3.13 13.34
CA GLU A 162 10.15 3.96 12.52
C GLU A 162 10.71 4.30 11.13
N SER A 163 11.69 3.53 10.68
CA SER A 163 12.45 3.80 9.47
C SER A 163 12.56 2.56 8.59
N VAL A 164 12.67 2.79 7.29
CA VAL A 164 12.80 1.73 6.28
C VAL A 164 14.12 1.86 5.54
N ASN A 165 14.72 0.73 5.15
CA ASN A 165 15.93 0.77 4.33
C ASN A 165 15.62 1.37 2.96
N VAL A 166 16.45 2.31 2.53
CA VAL A 166 16.35 2.92 1.20
C VAL A 166 17.45 2.39 0.30
N VAL A 167 17.20 2.46 -1.01
CA VAL A 167 18.22 2.20 -2.03
C VAL A 167 18.51 3.52 -2.74
N LEU A 168 19.78 3.71 -3.12
CA LEU A 168 20.12 4.71 -4.12
C LEU A 168 19.72 4.14 -5.48
N ASP A 169 18.86 4.84 -6.19
CA ASP A 169 18.51 4.50 -7.57
C ASP A 169 18.53 5.74 -8.44
N ASP A 170 19.21 5.63 -9.58
CA ASP A 170 19.71 6.76 -10.35
C ASP A 170 20.47 7.78 -9.46
N GLU A 171 19.83 8.87 -9.09
CA GLU A 171 20.40 9.94 -8.26
C GLU A 171 19.63 10.19 -6.95
N ASP A 172 18.54 9.44 -6.71
CA ASP A 172 17.65 9.61 -5.56
C ASP A 172 17.59 8.36 -4.69
N HIS A 173 17.60 8.57 -3.37
CA HIS A 173 17.27 7.57 -2.37
C HIS A 173 15.77 7.37 -2.35
N THR A 174 15.35 6.13 -2.50
CA THR A 174 13.93 5.77 -2.56
C THR A 174 13.74 4.33 -2.11
N LEU A 175 12.49 3.86 -2.17
CA LEU A 175 12.19 2.44 -2.04
C LEU A 175 12.24 1.79 -3.43
N ARG A 176 12.79 0.56 -3.48
CA ARG A 176 12.73 -0.23 -4.69
C ARG A 176 11.29 -0.68 -4.92
N GLN A 177 10.81 -0.49 -6.14
CA GLN A 177 9.49 -0.99 -6.51
C GLN A 177 9.45 -2.52 -6.38
N SER A 178 8.30 -3.05 -5.95
CA SER A 178 8.09 -4.48 -5.71
C SER A 178 8.75 -5.02 -4.43
N ASP A 179 9.47 -4.21 -3.66
CA ASP A 179 9.90 -4.62 -2.32
C ASP A 179 8.72 -4.70 -1.36
N ASN A 180 8.81 -5.60 -0.39
CA ASN A 180 7.86 -5.67 0.72
C ASN A 180 8.37 -4.82 1.87
N VAL A 181 7.45 -4.06 2.45
CA VAL A 181 7.64 -3.25 3.65
C VAL A 181 6.59 -3.62 4.68
N LEU A 182 6.83 -3.27 5.94
CA LEU A 182 5.84 -3.35 6.99
C LEU A 182 5.27 -1.95 7.23
N ILE A 183 3.97 -1.81 7.08
CA ILE A 183 3.23 -0.65 7.57
C ILE A 183 2.83 -0.96 9.01
N ARG A 184 3.19 -0.07 9.94
CA ARG A 184 2.77 -0.14 11.34
C ARG A 184 1.92 1.06 11.67
N PHE A 185 0.72 0.82 12.17
CA PHE A 185 -0.20 1.88 12.57
C PHE A 185 0.14 2.35 13.98
N ASP A 186 0.06 3.67 14.20
CA ASP A 186 0.31 4.27 15.52
C ASP A 186 -0.72 3.78 16.55
N LEU A 187 -1.94 3.50 16.08
CA LEU A 187 -3.02 2.86 16.82
C LEU A 187 -3.66 1.77 15.95
N PRO A 188 -4.22 0.70 16.54
CA PRO A 188 -5.00 -0.27 15.78
C PRO A 188 -6.11 0.44 14.99
N ILE A 189 -6.18 0.19 13.68
CA ILE A 189 -7.24 0.76 12.85
C ILE A 189 -8.58 0.17 13.30
N VAL A 190 -9.45 1.03 13.83
CA VAL A 190 -10.73 0.60 14.41
C VAL A 190 -11.74 0.29 13.32
N ALA A 191 -11.93 1.22 12.39
CA ALA A 191 -12.86 1.09 11.28
C ALA A 191 -12.44 1.95 10.10
N LEU A 192 -12.94 1.61 8.91
CA LEU A 192 -12.86 2.43 7.71
C LEU A 192 -14.26 2.97 7.38
N THR A 193 -14.33 4.14 6.77
CA THR A 193 -15.59 4.76 6.34
C THR A 193 -15.99 4.20 4.98
N GLU A 194 -17.21 3.68 4.83
CA GLU A 194 -17.75 3.31 3.52
C GLU A 194 -17.95 4.57 2.67
N ILE A 195 -17.45 4.55 1.43
CA ILE A 195 -17.48 5.70 0.52
C ILE A 195 -18.20 5.40 -0.80
N GLY A 196 -18.56 4.14 -1.08
CA GLY A 196 -19.33 3.78 -2.27
C GLY A 196 -19.18 2.34 -2.70
N ARG A 197 -19.55 2.05 -3.96
CA ARG A 197 -19.37 0.74 -4.59
C ARG A 197 -18.70 0.88 -5.95
N THR A 198 -17.73 0.01 -6.21
CA THR A 198 -17.11 -0.18 -7.52
C THR A 198 -18.01 -1.10 -8.35
N ARG A 199 -18.54 -0.60 -9.47
CA ARG A 199 -19.34 -1.38 -10.43
C ARG A 199 -18.49 -1.82 -11.60
#